data_AF-A0A4Y9ZGM6-F1
#
_entry.id   AF-A0A4Y9ZGM6-F1
#
_cell.length_a   1.000
_cell.length_b   1.000
_cell.length_c   1.000
_cell.angle_alpha   90.00
_cell.angle_beta   90.00
_cell.angle_gamma   90.00
#
_symmetry.space_group_name_H-M   'P 1'
#
loop_
_entity.id
_entity.type
_entity.pdbx_description
1 polymer ?
#
loop_
_entity_poly.entity_id
_entity_poly.type
_entity_poly.pdbx_seq_one_letter_code
_entity_poly.pdbx_strand_id
1 'polypeptide(L)'
;MSEVQSAVFIFVVSPQLRADDPVLGVRVEKSQDKFIFSHLEHLMRAQYSRELADAGIGPEKLKWYTLPTPIDIEPIEDLLQRLEELKEQRQKRRASLVVRSEWFGDGDHVCIVFETEKPIRVPPEDNHDEINHRQAIEHGAQAPSPSTAATSATAYSQGQQKHPIYNGRPPQYVGPPLSIYNSTFATIQERLMKLDDGAAVDPKLAKDVAQLFDVCNTQHASEREMSKKVLPVLERLFGVGFADHVRTRNGTTESDAVATANTLDGHRAIISHAELKQYLGIGGASELQNALTVRKHQVSDEYKTIRNVSNCPCLHISIAGPYIQFAGSVLVDIFISQPFTPFLYLGPDPNRTERVYQLARIISIFKDGVTTLQKHYQEMTTSTTTELARLFPDPTYRTQGLVVPRLVFKERYRFHGWTADVFSRALFRAELGNESVLVKFSERYCIEAHSLLAGKQLAPAIRYFGWLKGGMAMIVMEELKGTTAQQQWSSPENIADTVLADVKKAMTILHDNGFVYGDIRSPNVFVRQEKQDNSQLVWRARLLDFDWSGKEGTVFYPTNLNMEIKWADGVESCAPILKEHDDIMLERLNERPQPLRISQTFNVKGTGTPLASVKE
;
A
#
# COMPACT_ATOMS: atom_id res chain seq x y z
N MET A 1 12.62 -45.15 -9.79
CA MET A 1 11.26 -44.75 -9.39
C MET A 1 11.32 -44.41 -7.92
N SER A 2 11.03 -43.16 -7.56
CA SER A 2 10.97 -42.68 -6.18
C SER A 2 9.62 -42.00 -6.04
N GLU A 3 8.67 -42.69 -5.41
CA GLU A 3 7.28 -42.28 -5.39
C GLU A 3 7.07 -41.00 -4.57
N VAL A 4 6.09 -40.21 -5.00
CA VAL A 4 5.82 -38.88 -4.45
C VAL A 4 5.12 -39.02 -3.10
N GLN A 5 5.61 -38.28 -2.10
CA GLN A 5 4.96 -38.17 -0.80
C GLN A 5 4.34 -36.78 -0.65
N SER A 6 3.04 -36.70 -0.91
CA SER A 6 2.20 -35.50 -0.77
C SER A 6 1.81 -35.24 0.69
N ALA A 7 1.38 -34.01 0.99
CA ALA A 7 0.79 -33.62 2.27
C ALA A 7 -0.32 -32.58 2.04
N VAL A 8 -1.38 -32.61 2.87
CA VAL A 8 -2.61 -31.80 2.72
C VAL A 8 -3.10 -31.33 4.10
N PHE A 9 -3.57 -30.08 4.23
CA PHE A 9 -4.02 -29.47 5.50
C PHE A 9 -5.15 -28.44 5.28
N ILE A 10 -6.32 -28.54 5.95
CA ILE A 10 -7.49 -27.63 5.84
C ILE A 10 -8.30 -27.52 7.17
N PHE A 11 -8.91 -26.35 7.46
CA PHE A 11 -9.81 -26.01 8.60
C PHE A 11 -10.73 -24.79 8.22
N VAL A 12 -11.99 -24.57 8.62
CA VAL A 12 -13.17 -25.45 8.90
C VAL A 12 -14.39 -24.97 8.05
N VAL A 13 -15.47 -24.23 8.41
CA VAL A 13 -16.10 -23.63 9.63
C VAL A 13 -17.64 -23.49 9.41
N SER A 14 -18.47 -23.48 10.48
CA SER A 14 -19.89 -23.02 10.55
C SER A 14 -21.05 -23.91 9.98
N PRO A 15 -22.31 -23.74 10.46
CA PRO A 15 -23.26 -24.85 10.58
C PRO A 15 -24.36 -24.93 9.49
N GLN A 16 -24.19 -24.28 8.34
CA GLN A 16 -25.21 -24.19 7.28
C GLN A 16 -24.64 -24.38 5.86
N LEU A 17 -23.47 -25.03 5.76
CA LEU A 17 -22.74 -25.29 4.51
C LEU A 17 -23.65 -25.85 3.40
N ARG A 18 -23.69 -25.13 2.28
CA ARG A 18 -24.21 -25.59 0.99
C ARG A 18 -23.05 -26.10 0.13
N ALA A 19 -23.33 -26.53 -1.10
CA ALA A 19 -22.30 -26.97 -2.04
C ALA A 19 -21.46 -25.81 -2.62
N ASP A 20 -21.71 -24.57 -2.16
CA ASP A 20 -21.31 -23.32 -2.82
C ASP A 20 -20.33 -22.49 -1.96
N ASP A 21 -20.12 -22.84 -0.69
CA ASP A 21 -19.38 -22.03 0.28
C ASP A 21 -17.84 -22.22 0.21
N PRO A 22 -17.03 -21.16 0.39
CA PRO A 22 -15.58 -21.21 0.15
C PRO A 22 -14.80 -21.95 1.26
N VAL A 23 -14.10 -23.02 0.88
CA VAL A 23 -13.18 -23.78 1.74
C VAL A 23 -11.76 -23.20 1.64
N LEU A 24 -11.15 -22.84 2.77
CA LEU A 24 -9.82 -22.20 2.81
C LEU A 24 -8.69 -23.25 2.79
N GLY A 25 -8.40 -23.79 1.60
CA GLY A 25 -7.36 -24.80 1.39
C GLY A 25 -5.94 -24.24 1.24
N VAL A 26 -4.95 -24.91 1.85
CA VAL A 26 -3.52 -24.56 1.70
C VAL A 26 -2.74 -25.74 1.11
N ARG A 27 -2.13 -25.52 -0.07
CA ARG A 27 -1.22 -26.46 -0.75
C ARG A 27 0.22 -26.16 -0.37
N VAL A 28 0.99 -27.19 0.03
CA VAL A 28 2.43 -27.09 0.29
C VAL A 28 3.15 -28.29 -0.31
N GLU A 29 4.19 -28.03 -1.11
CA GLU A 29 5.06 -29.09 -1.65
C GLU A 29 6.32 -29.29 -0.78
N LYS A 30 6.85 -30.51 -0.83
CA LYS A 30 7.70 -31.07 0.23
C LYS A 30 9.11 -30.48 0.26
N SER A 31 9.44 -29.79 1.35
CA SER A 31 10.83 -29.56 1.80
C SER A 31 11.20 -30.52 2.94
N GLN A 32 12.49 -30.86 3.06
CA GLN A 32 13.02 -31.60 4.21
C GLN A 32 13.46 -30.70 5.38
N ASP A 33 13.38 -29.38 5.22
CA ASP A 33 13.92 -28.44 6.21
C ASP A 33 12.98 -28.20 7.40
N LYS A 34 13.47 -28.45 8.62
CA LYS A 34 12.78 -28.13 9.88
C LYS A 34 12.56 -26.62 10.06
N PHE A 35 13.37 -25.78 9.42
CA PHE A 35 13.21 -24.33 9.43
C PHE A 35 11.88 -23.91 8.80
N ILE A 36 11.45 -24.58 7.72
CA ILE A 36 10.18 -24.29 7.04
C ILE A 36 8.98 -24.70 7.89
N PHE A 37 9.04 -25.81 8.63
CA PHE A 37 7.99 -26.17 9.60
C PHE A 37 7.86 -25.10 10.70
N SER A 38 8.98 -24.66 11.28
CA SER A 38 9.00 -23.57 12.27
C SER A 38 8.43 -22.26 11.70
N HIS A 39 8.75 -21.95 10.44
CA HIS A 39 8.29 -20.74 9.77
C HIS A 39 6.79 -20.78 9.43
N LEU A 40 6.28 -21.89 8.90
CA LEU A 40 4.85 -22.10 8.65
C LEU A 40 4.04 -22.13 9.96
N GLU A 41 4.59 -22.73 11.02
CA GLU A 41 4.00 -22.67 12.36
C GLU A 41 3.91 -21.22 12.84
N HIS A 42 4.97 -20.42 12.69
CA HIS A 42 4.97 -19.01 13.07
C HIS A 42 3.98 -18.18 12.24
N LEU A 43 3.89 -18.41 10.93
CA LEU A 43 2.95 -17.73 10.03
C LEU A 43 1.49 -18.04 10.40
N MET A 44 1.13 -19.32 10.55
CA MET A 44 -0.22 -19.72 10.98
C MET A 44 -0.58 -19.14 12.35
N ARG A 45 0.35 -19.19 13.32
CA ARG A 45 0.16 -18.61 14.66
C ARG A 45 0.02 -17.09 14.65
N ALA A 46 0.63 -16.38 13.70
CA ALA A 46 0.50 -14.94 13.55
C ALA A 46 -0.82 -14.56 12.86
N GLN A 47 -1.11 -15.21 11.73
CA GLN A 47 -2.26 -14.92 10.87
C GLN A 47 -3.61 -15.20 11.55
N TYR A 48 -3.71 -16.27 12.34
CA TYR A 48 -4.94 -16.67 13.05
C TYR A 48 -4.87 -16.42 14.57
N SER A 49 -4.08 -15.42 14.98
CA SER A 49 -3.76 -15.13 16.38
C SER A 49 -4.95 -14.64 17.21
N ARG A 50 -5.88 -13.89 16.62
CA ARG A 50 -7.10 -13.41 17.30
C ARG A 50 -8.12 -14.54 17.44
N GLU A 51 -8.33 -15.30 16.36
CA GLU A 51 -9.29 -16.38 16.23
C GLU A 51 -9.00 -17.54 17.20
N LEU A 52 -7.73 -17.93 17.35
CA LEU A 52 -7.30 -18.93 18.32
C LEU A 52 -7.46 -18.45 19.78
N ALA A 53 -7.23 -17.16 20.03
CA ALA A 53 -7.39 -16.57 21.35
C ALA A 53 -8.87 -16.48 21.76
N ASP A 54 -9.75 -16.01 20.86
CA ASP A 54 -11.20 -15.91 21.06
C ASP A 54 -11.85 -17.30 21.23
N ALA A 55 -11.27 -18.34 20.62
CA ALA A 55 -11.66 -19.75 20.84
C ALA A 55 -11.10 -20.38 22.13
N GLY A 56 -10.24 -19.69 22.89
CA GLY A 56 -9.59 -20.22 24.10
C GLY A 56 -8.52 -21.30 23.84
N ILE A 57 -8.02 -21.38 22.60
CA ILE A 57 -7.03 -22.35 22.15
C ILE A 57 -5.63 -21.74 22.36
N GLY A 58 -5.07 -21.99 23.55
CA GLY A 58 -3.71 -21.59 23.87
C GLY A 58 -2.67 -22.21 22.93
N PRO A 59 -1.58 -21.50 22.60
CA PRO A 59 -0.61 -21.92 21.59
C PRO A 59 0.03 -23.28 21.88
N GLU A 60 0.10 -23.69 23.14
CA GLU A 60 0.60 -24.97 23.64
C GLU A 60 -0.32 -26.18 23.36
N LYS A 61 -1.55 -25.96 22.89
CA LYS A 61 -2.55 -27.03 22.63
C LYS A 61 -2.52 -27.56 21.21
N LEU A 62 -1.91 -26.82 20.27
CA LEU A 62 -1.72 -27.28 18.89
C LEU A 62 -0.69 -28.42 18.86
N LYS A 63 -1.02 -29.52 18.17
CA LYS A 63 -0.18 -30.71 18.06
C LYS A 63 0.01 -31.15 16.62
N TRP A 64 1.27 -31.36 16.25
CA TRP A 64 1.67 -31.96 14.99
C TRP A 64 1.51 -33.48 15.03
N TYR A 65 1.01 -34.06 13.94
CA TYR A 65 0.91 -35.51 13.74
C TYR A 65 1.43 -35.87 12.35
N THR A 66 2.36 -36.81 12.29
CA THR A 66 2.83 -37.42 11.02
C THR A 66 2.04 -38.68 10.77
N LEU A 67 1.39 -38.81 9.61
CA LEU A 67 0.72 -40.07 9.24
C LEU A 67 1.78 -41.15 8.91
N PRO A 68 1.69 -42.39 9.45
CA PRO A 68 2.79 -43.36 9.33
C PRO A 68 2.93 -44.07 7.97
N THR A 69 1.84 -44.14 7.19
CA THR A 69 1.74 -44.98 5.99
C THR A 69 0.67 -44.46 5.02
N PRO A 70 0.75 -44.77 3.71
CA PRO A 70 -0.36 -44.60 2.76
C PRO A 70 -1.54 -45.52 3.12
N ILE A 71 -2.75 -45.18 2.65
CA ILE A 71 -3.99 -45.91 2.94
C ILE A 71 -4.76 -46.14 1.63
N ASP A 72 -5.36 -47.32 1.51
CA ASP A 72 -6.20 -47.78 0.39
C ASP A 72 -7.69 -47.78 0.82
N ILE A 73 -8.65 -47.78 -0.12
CA ILE A 73 -10.06 -47.44 0.15
C ILE A 73 -11.00 -48.65 0.02
N GLU A 74 -11.88 -48.87 1.00
CA GLU A 74 -12.86 -49.99 1.03
C GLU A 74 -14.08 -49.78 0.11
N PRO A 75 -14.73 -50.86 -0.39
CA PRO A 75 -16.00 -50.80 -1.12
C PRO A 75 -17.18 -50.25 -0.30
N ILE A 76 -18.22 -49.76 -0.98
CA ILE A 76 -19.24 -48.91 -0.35
C ILE A 76 -20.34 -49.71 0.38
N GLU A 77 -20.54 -50.97 0.01
CA GLU A 77 -21.58 -51.86 0.55
C GLU A 77 -21.32 -52.22 2.03
N ASP A 78 -20.09 -52.56 2.40
CA ASP A 78 -19.70 -52.90 3.78
C ASP A 78 -19.84 -51.71 4.74
N LEU A 79 -19.64 -50.49 4.21
CA LEU A 79 -19.71 -49.23 4.96
C LEU A 79 -21.16 -48.92 5.37
N LEU A 80 -22.13 -49.23 4.51
CA LEU A 80 -23.56 -49.06 4.79
C LEU A 80 -24.05 -49.99 5.90
N GLN A 81 -23.65 -51.27 5.89
CA GLN A 81 -24.08 -52.24 6.90
C GLN A 81 -23.61 -51.85 8.31
N ARG A 82 -22.34 -51.42 8.45
CA ARG A 82 -21.77 -50.89 9.70
C ARG A 82 -22.50 -49.65 10.23
N LEU A 83 -23.03 -48.82 9.33
CA LEU A 83 -23.79 -47.62 9.67
C LEU A 83 -25.15 -47.92 10.30
N GLU A 84 -25.69 -49.14 10.14
CA GLU A 84 -26.95 -49.55 10.76
C GLU A 84 -26.73 -50.19 12.14
N GLU A 85 -25.69 -51.02 12.29
CA GLU A 85 -25.24 -51.55 13.60
C GLU A 85 -24.96 -50.43 14.61
N LEU A 86 -24.39 -49.30 14.15
CA LEU A 86 -24.11 -48.12 14.97
C LEU A 86 -25.35 -47.28 15.33
N LYS A 87 -26.52 -47.50 14.69
CA LYS A 87 -27.77 -46.82 15.07
C LYS A 87 -28.38 -47.44 16.32
N GLU A 88 -28.42 -48.77 16.42
CA GLU A 88 -29.06 -49.47 17.55
C GLU A 88 -28.37 -49.18 18.90
N GLN A 89 -27.04 -49.07 18.90
CA GLN A 89 -26.25 -48.88 20.12
C GLN A 89 -26.38 -47.48 20.75
N ARG A 90 -26.98 -46.50 20.06
CA ARG A 90 -26.92 -45.07 20.46
C ARG A 90 -27.89 -44.63 21.56
N GLN A 91 -28.78 -45.47 22.07
CA GLN A 91 -29.84 -45.04 23.01
C GLN A 91 -29.38 -44.72 24.46
N LYS A 92 -28.09 -44.87 24.82
CA LYS A 92 -27.62 -44.75 26.22
C LYS A 92 -26.45 -43.77 26.46
N ARG A 93 -26.77 -42.48 26.39
CA ARG A 93 -26.12 -41.30 27.03
C ARG A 93 -24.65 -40.93 26.71
N ARG A 94 -24.50 -39.60 26.51
CA ARG A 94 -23.32 -38.73 26.70
C ARG A 94 -22.13 -38.88 25.72
N ALA A 95 -21.95 -37.83 24.93
CA ALA A 95 -20.69 -37.28 24.42
C ALA A 95 -19.66 -38.31 23.91
N SER A 96 -19.86 -38.77 22.67
CA SER A 96 -18.81 -39.43 21.90
C SER A 96 -18.12 -38.44 20.95
N LEU A 97 -16.78 -38.46 20.96
CA LEU A 97 -15.97 -37.96 19.85
C LEU A 97 -16.39 -38.70 18.57
N VAL A 98 -16.65 -37.98 17.48
CA VAL A 98 -16.96 -38.59 16.18
C VAL A 98 -15.91 -38.15 15.16
N VAL A 99 -15.01 -39.07 14.82
CA VAL A 99 -14.22 -38.97 13.59
C VAL A 99 -15.13 -39.45 12.45
N ARG A 100 -15.26 -38.65 11.38
CA ARG A 100 -15.82 -39.09 10.10
C ARG A 100 -14.76 -38.95 9.01
N SER A 101 -14.63 -39.98 8.20
CA SER A 101 -13.78 -40.05 7.02
C SER A 101 -14.64 -40.44 5.81
N GLU A 102 -15.57 -39.57 5.46
CA GLU A 102 -16.48 -39.74 4.31
C GLU A 102 -16.16 -38.66 3.28
N TRP A 103 -16.06 -39.08 2.02
CA TRP A 103 -15.38 -38.35 0.96
C TRP A 103 -16.33 -37.52 0.11
N PHE A 104 -15.84 -36.37 -0.36
CA PHE A 104 -16.38 -35.67 -1.53
C PHE A 104 -15.22 -35.49 -2.53
N GLY A 105 -15.43 -35.88 -3.79
CA GLY A 105 -14.43 -35.68 -4.86
C GLY A 105 -14.16 -34.19 -5.10
N ASP A 106 -12.99 -33.79 -5.61
CA ASP A 106 -12.23 -34.49 -6.65
C ASP A 106 -10.77 -34.86 -6.25
N GLY A 107 -10.33 -36.06 -6.65
CA GLY A 107 -8.93 -36.52 -6.63
C GLY A 107 -8.18 -36.63 -5.29
N ASP A 108 -7.85 -35.50 -4.67
CA ASP A 108 -6.55 -35.29 -3.99
C ASP A 108 -6.64 -34.80 -2.52
N HIS A 109 -7.84 -34.66 -1.92
CA HIS A 109 -8.01 -33.84 -0.71
C HIS A 109 -8.63 -34.56 0.50
N VAL A 110 -8.18 -34.18 1.70
CA VAL A 110 -8.65 -34.72 3.00
C VAL A 110 -8.97 -33.56 3.95
N CYS A 111 -10.10 -33.64 4.66
CA CYS A 111 -10.56 -32.65 5.63
C CYS A 111 -10.89 -33.28 6.99
N ILE A 112 -10.77 -32.49 8.07
CA ILE A 112 -11.18 -32.87 9.43
C ILE A 112 -11.94 -31.68 10.05
N VAL A 113 -13.03 -31.96 10.78
CA VAL A 113 -13.94 -30.95 11.33
C VAL A 113 -13.94 -31.01 12.86
N PHE A 114 -14.10 -29.85 13.52
CA PHE A 114 -14.25 -29.71 14.96
C PHE A 114 -15.57 -29.01 15.30
N GLU A 115 -16.24 -29.45 16.36
CA GLU A 115 -17.54 -28.96 16.82
C GLU A 115 -17.38 -28.11 18.10
N THR A 116 -18.16 -27.02 18.24
CA THR A 116 -18.06 -26.10 19.40
C THR A 116 -19.45 -25.65 19.88
N GLU A 117 -19.59 -25.40 21.19
CA GLU A 117 -20.88 -25.07 21.82
C GLU A 117 -21.38 -23.64 21.57
N LYS A 118 -20.64 -22.81 20.82
CA LYS A 118 -21.01 -21.41 20.53
C LYS A 118 -20.80 -21.09 19.04
N PRO A 119 -21.78 -20.47 18.36
CA PRO A 119 -21.65 -20.14 16.95
C PRO A 119 -20.56 -19.08 16.73
N ILE A 120 -19.56 -19.43 15.92
CA ILE A 120 -18.56 -18.47 15.42
C ILE A 120 -19.27 -17.50 14.48
N ARG A 121 -19.35 -16.23 14.88
CA ARG A 121 -19.78 -15.15 14.00
C ARG A 121 -18.64 -14.81 13.03
N VAL A 122 -18.62 -15.48 11.89
CA VAL A 122 -17.95 -14.96 10.71
C VAL A 122 -18.76 -13.72 10.26
N PRO A 123 -18.17 -12.53 10.12
CA PRO A 123 -18.81 -11.40 9.44
C PRO A 123 -19.16 -11.78 7.99
N PRO A 124 -20.10 -11.09 7.31
CA PRO A 124 -20.13 -11.15 5.85
C PRO A 124 -18.76 -10.74 5.28
N GLU A 125 -18.45 -11.13 4.03
CA GLU A 125 -17.15 -10.90 3.39
C GLU A 125 -16.76 -9.41 3.35
N ASP A 126 -16.13 -8.93 4.43
CA ASP A 126 -15.68 -7.56 4.58
C ASP A 126 -14.53 -7.33 3.59
N ASN A 127 -14.72 -6.41 2.65
CA ASN A 127 -13.69 -6.02 1.69
C ASN A 127 -12.39 -5.66 2.44
N HIS A 128 -11.24 -6.13 1.94
CA HIS A 128 -9.97 -5.99 2.65
C HIS A 128 -9.58 -4.53 2.92
N ASP A 129 -9.97 -3.59 2.08
CA ASP A 129 -9.71 -2.16 2.31
C ASP A 129 -10.59 -1.59 3.42
N GLU A 130 -11.78 -2.15 3.66
CA GLU A 130 -12.65 -1.85 4.83
C GLU A 130 -12.14 -2.54 6.12
N ILE A 131 -11.49 -3.72 6.01
CA ILE A 131 -10.72 -4.31 7.12
C ILE A 131 -9.59 -3.34 7.51
N ASN A 132 -8.76 -2.93 6.55
CA ASN A 132 -7.65 -2.00 6.78
C ASN A 132 -8.13 -0.64 7.30
N HIS A 133 -9.21 -0.07 6.77
CA HIS A 133 -9.82 1.17 7.27
C HIS A 133 -10.22 1.07 8.75
N ARG A 134 -10.89 -0.03 9.15
CA ARG A 134 -11.24 -0.29 10.56
C ARG A 134 -9.99 -0.47 11.41
N GLN A 135 -8.96 -1.14 10.91
CA GLN A 135 -7.68 -1.25 11.61
C GLN A 135 -6.97 0.12 11.76
N ALA A 136 -7.03 1.00 10.76
CA ALA A 136 -6.51 2.36 10.83
C ALA A 136 -7.28 3.22 11.86
N ILE A 137 -8.59 3.01 12.00
CA ILE A 137 -9.42 3.60 13.07
C ILE A 137 -8.99 3.05 14.44
N GLU A 138 -8.85 1.73 14.62
CA GLU A 138 -8.34 1.10 15.85
C GLU A 138 -6.98 1.69 16.24
N HIS A 139 -6.03 1.75 15.30
CA HIS A 139 -4.70 2.33 15.50
C HIS A 139 -4.76 3.80 15.91
N GLY A 140 -5.57 4.62 15.23
CA GLY A 140 -5.77 6.02 15.59
C GLY A 140 -6.38 6.19 16.99
N ALA A 141 -7.35 5.35 17.35
CA ALA A 141 -8.01 5.40 18.65
C ALA A 141 -7.07 4.98 19.79
N GLN A 142 -6.29 3.90 19.60
CA GLN A 142 -5.37 3.34 20.60
C GLN A 142 -4.05 4.10 20.75
N ALA A 143 -3.64 4.89 19.74
CA ALA A 143 -2.40 5.67 19.78
C ALA A 143 -2.27 6.56 21.05
N PRO A 144 -1.04 6.89 21.50
CA PRO A 144 -0.83 7.92 22.52
C PRO A 144 -1.37 9.29 22.07
N SER A 145 -1.42 10.26 22.99
CA SER A 145 -1.79 11.63 22.64
C SER A 145 -0.81 12.23 21.61
N PRO A 146 -1.28 13.13 20.72
CA PRO A 146 -0.45 13.75 19.70
C PRO A 146 0.83 14.40 20.24
N SER A 147 0.72 15.13 21.35
CA SER A 147 1.87 15.77 22.02
C SER A 147 2.89 14.75 22.50
N THR A 148 2.48 13.68 23.20
CA THR A 148 3.40 12.61 23.65
C THR A 148 4.09 11.92 22.47
N ALA A 149 3.37 11.65 21.39
CA ALA A 149 3.94 11.06 20.17
C ALA A 149 4.95 12.00 19.48
N ALA A 150 4.66 13.30 19.43
CA ALA A 150 5.49 14.32 18.80
C ALA A 150 6.62 14.87 19.70
N THR A 151 6.74 14.42 20.95
CA THR A 151 7.74 14.90 21.93
C THR A 151 9.17 14.46 21.61
N SER A 152 9.37 13.27 21.01
CA SER A 152 10.72 12.77 20.72
C SER A 152 10.76 11.77 19.57
N ALA A 153 11.92 11.61 18.93
CA ALA A 153 12.12 10.61 17.88
C ALA A 153 11.86 9.17 18.36
N THR A 154 12.18 8.85 19.62
CA THR A 154 11.90 7.52 20.21
C THR A 154 10.41 7.28 20.40
N ALA A 155 9.68 8.25 20.97
CA ALA A 155 8.23 8.16 21.14
C ALA A 155 7.51 8.06 19.78
N TYR A 156 7.94 8.85 18.80
CA TYR A 156 7.42 8.78 17.44
C TYR A 156 7.70 7.43 16.78
N SER A 157 8.94 6.92 16.83
CA SER A 157 9.30 5.62 16.22
C SER A 157 8.50 4.46 16.82
N GLN A 158 8.35 4.40 18.14
CA GLN A 158 7.52 3.39 18.81
C GLN A 158 6.03 3.56 18.49
N GLY A 159 5.54 4.79 18.39
CA GLY A 159 4.16 5.10 17.98
C GLY A 159 3.89 4.70 16.52
N GLN A 160 4.85 4.92 15.63
CA GLN A 160 4.76 4.61 14.21
C GLN A 160 4.78 3.10 13.94
N GLN A 161 5.58 2.33 14.70
CA GLN A 161 5.57 0.85 14.64
C GLN A 161 4.23 0.25 15.09
N LYS A 162 3.57 0.85 16.08
CA LYS A 162 2.34 0.30 16.68
C LYS A 162 1.05 0.85 16.08
N HIS A 163 1.05 2.11 15.65
CA HIS A 163 -0.13 2.87 15.24
C HIS A 163 0.21 3.83 14.07
N PRO A 164 0.62 3.30 12.91
CA PRO A 164 1.26 4.08 11.83
C PRO A 164 0.41 5.22 11.26
N ILE A 165 1.09 6.26 10.76
CA ILE A 165 0.54 7.24 9.81
C ILE A 165 1.38 7.26 8.53
N TYR A 166 0.76 7.47 7.38
CA TYR A 166 1.45 7.49 6.10
C TYR A 166 1.87 8.91 5.74
N ASN A 167 2.94 9.37 6.41
CA ASN A 167 3.55 10.69 6.27
C ASN A 167 4.97 10.66 5.66
N GLY A 168 5.37 9.52 5.10
CA GLY A 168 6.69 9.28 4.50
C GLY A 168 7.84 9.07 5.50
N ARG A 169 7.56 8.94 6.80
CA ARG A 169 8.59 8.80 7.85
C ARG A 169 8.34 7.55 8.72
N PRO A 170 9.31 6.62 8.81
CA PRO A 170 10.35 6.32 7.81
C PRO A 170 9.77 5.93 6.42
N PRO A 171 10.60 5.83 5.36
CA PRO A 171 10.13 5.79 3.96
C PRO A 171 9.17 4.67 3.56
N GLN A 172 9.07 3.56 4.31
CA GLN A 172 8.06 2.54 4.06
C GLN A 172 6.62 3.01 4.35
N TYR A 173 6.43 4.12 5.08
CA TYR A 173 5.14 4.75 5.35
C TYR A 173 4.83 5.91 4.38
N VAL A 174 5.24 5.79 3.12
CA VAL A 174 4.69 6.62 2.03
C VAL A 174 3.35 6.04 1.60
N GLY A 175 2.28 6.85 1.61
CA GLY A 175 1.00 6.52 0.99
C GLY A 175 0.90 7.11 -0.43
N PRO A 176 -0.17 6.80 -1.20
CA PRO A 176 -0.41 7.47 -2.48
C PRO A 176 -0.64 8.98 -2.29
N PRO A 177 -0.30 9.83 -3.27
CA PRO A 177 -0.43 11.27 -3.14
C PRO A 177 -1.90 11.69 -3.05
N LEU A 178 -2.19 12.67 -2.20
CA LEU A 178 -3.56 13.12 -1.88
C LEU A 178 -4.33 13.64 -3.12
N SER A 179 -3.62 14.04 -4.17
CA SER A 179 -4.19 14.47 -5.45
C SER A 179 -4.99 13.40 -6.20
N ILE A 180 -4.85 12.11 -5.86
CA ILE A 180 -5.72 11.05 -6.43
C ILE A 180 -7.01 10.85 -5.63
N TYR A 181 -7.11 11.34 -4.38
CA TYR A 181 -8.23 11.06 -3.48
C TYR A 181 -9.19 12.24 -3.26
N ASN A 182 -8.80 13.47 -3.60
CA ASN A 182 -9.71 14.62 -3.52
C ASN A 182 -9.32 15.74 -4.51
N SER A 183 -10.33 16.27 -5.20
CA SER A 183 -10.19 17.36 -6.18
C SER A 183 -9.61 18.66 -5.63
N THR A 184 -9.76 18.91 -4.32
CA THR A 184 -9.14 20.03 -3.63
C THR A 184 -7.61 19.88 -3.62
N PHE A 185 -7.10 18.74 -3.15
CA PHE A 185 -5.66 18.45 -3.09
C PHE A 185 -5.04 18.40 -4.50
N ALA A 186 -5.76 17.85 -5.48
CA ALA A 186 -5.35 17.87 -6.88
C ALA A 186 -5.19 19.30 -7.42
N THR A 187 -6.12 20.19 -7.07
CA THR A 187 -6.12 21.60 -7.50
C THR A 187 -5.10 22.46 -6.75
N ILE A 188 -4.84 22.18 -5.46
CA ILE A 188 -3.76 22.79 -4.68
C ILE A 188 -2.40 22.45 -5.31
N GLN A 189 -2.13 21.16 -5.53
CA GLN A 189 -0.87 20.68 -6.11
C GLN A 189 -0.65 21.26 -7.53
N GLU A 190 -1.68 21.28 -8.38
CA GLU A 190 -1.62 21.87 -9.72
C GLU A 190 -1.28 23.37 -9.71
N ARG A 191 -1.74 24.12 -8.71
CA ARG A 191 -1.46 25.56 -8.57
C ARG A 191 -0.10 25.84 -7.93
N LEU A 192 0.36 24.99 -7.02
CA LEU A 192 1.72 25.10 -6.45
C LEU A 192 2.79 24.77 -7.49
N MET A 193 2.53 23.83 -8.42
CA MET A 193 3.37 23.58 -9.60
C MET A 193 3.46 24.77 -10.58
N LYS A 194 2.66 25.83 -10.36
CA LYS A 194 2.49 27.02 -11.22
C LYS A 194 2.54 28.31 -10.41
N LEU A 195 3.21 28.28 -9.25
CA LEU A 195 3.25 29.41 -8.32
C LEU A 195 3.95 30.64 -8.92
N ASP A 196 4.94 30.39 -9.77
CA ASP A 196 5.82 31.40 -10.37
C ASP A 196 5.30 31.98 -11.70
N ASP A 197 4.07 31.63 -12.12
CA ASP A 197 3.37 32.13 -13.33
C ASP A 197 3.02 33.64 -13.27
N GLY A 198 3.70 34.43 -12.43
CA GLY A 198 3.57 35.89 -12.35
C GLY A 198 2.27 36.40 -11.72
N ALA A 199 1.48 35.54 -11.08
CA ALA A 199 0.17 35.88 -10.55
C ALA A 199 0.20 37.11 -9.61
N ALA A 200 -0.68 38.08 -9.89
CA ALA A 200 -0.85 39.30 -9.11
C ALA A 200 -1.41 38.99 -7.71
N VAL A 201 -0.91 39.71 -6.70
CA VAL A 201 -1.29 39.52 -5.29
C VAL A 201 -2.26 40.63 -4.86
N ASP A 202 -3.36 40.25 -4.22
CA ASP A 202 -4.27 41.20 -3.56
C ASP A 202 -3.51 42.02 -2.49
N PRO A 203 -3.49 43.36 -2.56
CA PRO A 203 -2.85 44.21 -1.56
C PRO A 203 -3.39 44.02 -0.13
N LYS A 204 -4.66 43.62 0.04
CA LYS A 204 -5.21 43.30 1.37
C LYS A 204 -4.62 41.99 1.90
N LEU A 205 -4.64 40.93 1.11
CA LEU A 205 -3.98 39.66 1.44
C LEU A 205 -2.50 39.86 1.76
N ALA A 206 -1.76 40.63 0.94
CA ALA A 206 -0.36 40.94 1.21
C ALA A 206 -0.15 41.67 2.55
N LYS A 207 -1.08 42.55 2.95
CA LYS A 207 -1.04 43.23 4.26
C LYS A 207 -1.32 42.28 5.42
N ASP A 208 -2.32 41.41 5.30
CA ASP A 208 -2.61 40.40 6.34
C ASP A 208 -1.46 39.38 6.46
N VAL A 209 -0.80 39.02 5.35
CA VAL A 209 0.41 38.18 5.36
C VAL A 209 1.60 38.93 5.97
N ALA A 210 1.79 40.21 5.67
CA ALA A 210 2.83 41.01 6.32
C ALA A 210 2.64 41.08 7.84
N GLN A 211 1.39 41.16 8.33
CA GLN A 211 1.10 41.06 9.77
C GLN A 211 1.41 39.67 10.35
N LEU A 212 1.20 38.58 9.60
CA LEU A 212 1.60 37.24 10.04
C LEU A 212 3.13 37.14 10.25
N PHE A 213 3.93 37.73 9.35
CA PHE A 213 5.38 37.85 9.55
C PHE A 213 5.70 38.58 10.86
N ASP A 214 5.06 39.72 11.14
CA ASP A 214 5.38 40.49 12.36
C ASP A 214 4.98 39.72 13.63
N VAL A 215 3.79 39.11 13.68
CA VAL A 215 3.35 38.35 14.85
C VAL A 215 4.25 37.13 15.10
N CYS A 216 4.56 36.33 14.08
CA CYS A 216 5.43 35.15 14.21
C CYS A 216 6.90 35.47 14.53
N ASN A 217 7.33 36.73 14.41
CA ASN A 217 8.65 37.19 14.85
C ASN A 217 8.67 37.82 16.25
N THR A 218 7.51 38.23 16.80
CA THR A 218 7.50 38.74 18.19
C THR A 218 7.73 37.61 19.18
N GLN A 219 8.54 37.87 20.21
CA GLN A 219 8.67 36.94 21.33
C GLN A 219 7.36 36.93 22.15
N HIS A 220 6.87 35.74 22.46
CA HIS A 220 5.68 35.50 23.28
C HIS A 220 6.07 34.82 24.60
N ALA A 221 5.35 35.09 25.68
CA ALA A 221 5.60 34.46 26.98
C ALA A 221 5.01 33.04 27.11
N SER A 222 4.11 32.63 26.20
CA SER A 222 3.59 31.26 26.11
C SER A 222 3.02 30.94 24.71
N GLU A 223 2.87 29.64 24.39
CA GLU A 223 2.14 29.17 23.20
C GLU A 223 0.71 29.74 23.15
N ARG A 224 0.05 29.83 24.31
CA ARG A 224 -1.30 30.40 24.44
C ARG A 224 -1.37 31.90 24.14
N GLU A 225 -0.31 32.66 24.40
CA GLU A 225 -0.22 34.07 24.03
C GLU A 225 0.05 34.24 22.52
N MET A 226 0.89 33.36 21.95
CA MET A 226 1.13 33.29 20.51
C MET A 226 -0.16 32.95 19.76
N SER A 227 -0.90 31.90 20.17
CA SER A 227 -2.20 31.52 19.60
C SER A 227 -3.16 32.71 19.53
N LYS A 228 -3.40 33.39 20.67
CA LYS A 228 -4.27 34.59 20.74
C LYS A 228 -3.91 35.73 19.80
N LYS A 229 -2.64 35.84 19.36
CA LYS A 229 -2.18 36.84 18.39
C LYS A 229 -2.20 36.32 16.95
N VAL A 230 -1.93 35.04 16.73
CA VAL A 230 -1.84 34.40 15.41
C VAL A 230 -3.22 34.03 14.85
N LEU A 231 -4.11 33.43 15.65
CA LEU A 231 -5.41 32.94 15.17
C LEU A 231 -6.25 34.05 14.50
N PRO A 232 -6.41 35.27 15.05
CA PRO A 232 -7.16 36.33 14.37
C PRO A 232 -6.57 36.79 13.04
N VAL A 233 -5.29 36.49 12.77
CA VAL A 233 -4.65 36.72 11.46
C VAL A 233 -4.99 35.57 10.52
N LEU A 234 -4.88 34.31 10.96
CA LEU A 234 -5.30 33.14 10.18
C LEU A 234 -6.78 33.21 9.79
N GLU A 235 -7.67 33.64 10.67
CA GLU A 235 -9.09 33.80 10.36
C GLU A 235 -9.36 34.75 9.19
N ARG A 236 -8.61 35.87 9.09
CA ARG A 236 -8.73 36.81 7.96
C ARG A 236 -8.10 36.27 6.68
N LEU A 237 -6.95 35.60 6.81
CA LEU A 237 -6.24 34.97 5.71
C LEU A 237 -7.10 33.88 5.05
N PHE A 238 -7.67 32.97 5.83
CA PHE A 238 -8.47 31.84 5.34
C PHE A 238 -9.97 32.14 5.18
N GLY A 239 -10.50 33.19 5.82
CA GLY A 239 -11.91 33.57 5.73
C GLY A 239 -12.87 32.66 6.52
N VAL A 240 -12.33 31.86 7.44
CA VAL A 240 -13.07 30.94 8.32
C VAL A 240 -12.71 31.22 9.78
N GLY A 241 -13.65 30.99 10.70
CA GLY A 241 -13.38 31.08 12.13
C GLY A 241 -12.62 29.84 12.63
N PHE A 242 -11.66 30.03 13.52
CA PHE A 242 -10.89 28.95 14.16
C PHE A 242 -11.29 28.85 15.64
N ALA A 243 -11.86 27.71 16.02
CA ALA A 243 -12.16 27.42 17.42
C ALA A 243 -10.86 27.03 18.16
N ASP A 244 -10.49 27.83 19.15
CA ASP A 244 -9.33 27.68 20.05
C ASP A 244 -9.58 26.54 21.07
N HIS A 245 -8.53 25.77 21.42
CA HIS A 245 -8.55 24.74 22.48
C HIS A 245 -9.67 23.66 22.37
N VAL A 246 -9.94 23.13 21.18
CA VAL A 246 -11.03 22.15 20.96
C VAL A 246 -10.62 20.73 21.39
N ARG A 247 -11.33 20.15 22.35
CA ARG A 247 -11.09 18.78 22.82
C ARG A 247 -11.89 17.71 22.08
N THR A 248 -11.35 16.51 21.98
CA THR A 248 -12.16 15.30 21.73
C THR A 248 -13.14 15.09 22.91
N ARG A 249 -14.32 14.51 22.67
CA ARG A 249 -15.36 14.36 23.71
C ARG A 249 -14.91 13.51 24.91
N ASN A 250 -14.03 12.55 24.66
CA ASN A 250 -13.38 11.69 25.64
C ASN A 250 -12.08 12.30 26.22
N GLY A 251 -11.76 13.57 25.93
CA GLY A 251 -10.68 14.34 26.55
C GLY A 251 -9.26 13.87 26.22
N THR A 252 -9.11 12.96 25.27
CA THR A 252 -7.85 12.29 24.90
C THR A 252 -6.91 13.16 24.08
N THR A 253 -7.40 14.27 23.53
CA THR A 253 -6.66 15.20 22.68
C THR A 253 -7.30 16.58 22.74
N GLU A 254 -6.47 17.62 22.65
CA GLU A 254 -6.85 19.03 22.55
C GLU A 254 -6.17 19.59 21.30
N SER A 255 -6.94 20.25 20.45
CA SER A 255 -6.50 20.95 19.24
C SER A 255 -6.22 22.41 19.56
N ASP A 256 -5.10 22.97 19.10
CA ASP A 256 -4.81 24.39 19.26
C ASP A 256 -5.87 25.23 18.54
N ALA A 257 -6.17 24.91 17.27
CA ALA A 257 -7.17 25.63 16.48
C ALA A 257 -7.85 24.77 15.39
N VAL A 258 -9.19 24.81 15.33
CA VAL A 258 -9.98 24.00 14.40
C VAL A 258 -11.01 24.84 13.63
N ALA A 259 -10.95 24.80 12.30
CA ALA A 259 -12.02 25.27 11.43
C ALA A 259 -12.95 24.09 11.08
N THR A 260 -14.26 24.26 11.29
CA THR A 260 -15.26 23.21 11.02
C THR A 260 -16.39 23.67 10.12
N ALA A 261 -16.85 22.79 9.25
CA ALA A 261 -18.10 22.92 8.50
C ALA A 261 -19.17 21.98 9.09
N ASN A 262 -20.46 22.32 8.88
CA ASN A 262 -21.56 21.40 9.16
C ASN A 262 -21.98 20.72 7.85
N THR A 263 -22.31 19.44 7.91
CA THR A 263 -23.00 18.70 6.85
C THR A 263 -24.49 19.09 6.76
N LEU A 264 -25.19 18.62 5.72
CA LEU A 264 -26.63 18.87 5.51
C LEU A 264 -27.50 18.40 6.69
N ASP A 265 -27.09 17.32 7.35
CA ASP A 265 -27.69 16.74 8.56
C ASP A 265 -27.07 17.25 9.87
N GLY A 266 -26.18 18.25 9.82
CA GLY A 266 -25.70 18.99 10.98
C GLY A 266 -24.50 18.38 11.73
N HIS A 267 -23.88 17.32 11.22
CA HIS A 267 -22.64 16.78 11.78
C HIS A 267 -21.45 17.72 11.52
N ARG A 268 -20.55 17.86 12.50
CA ARG A 268 -19.40 18.77 12.42
C ARG A 268 -18.18 18.08 11.83
N ALA A 269 -17.80 18.47 10.61
CA ALA A 269 -16.58 18.06 9.95
C ALA A 269 -15.45 19.08 10.15
N ILE A 270 -14.20 18.61 10.28
CA ILE A 270 -13.00 19.45 10.28
C ILE A 270 -12.58 19.71 8.84
N ILE A 271 -12.47 20.99 8.47
CA ILE A 271 -12.01 21.42 7.14
C ILE A 271 -10.56 21.88 7.16
N SER A 272 -10.12 22.45 8.29
CA SER A 272 -8.72 22.75 8.53
C SER A 272 -8.38 22.69 10.01
N HIS A 273 -7.15 22.26 10.31
CA HIS A 273 -6.58 22.22 11.65
C HIS A 273 -5.25 22.97 11.68
N ALA A 274 -5.08 23.83 12.68
CA ALA A 274 -3.85 24.57 12.91
C ALA A 274 -3.21 24.16 14.26
N GLU A 275 -1.89 24.00 14.24
CA GLU A 275 -1.05 23.61 15.38
C GLU A 275 0.08 24.63 15.52
N LEU A 276 0.31 25.13 16.74
CA LEU A 276 1.12 26.33 17.00
C LEU A 276 2.13 26.10 18.13
N LYS A 277 3.42 26.02 17.78
CA LYS A 277 4.55 25.96 18.71
C LYS A 277 5.33 27.27 18.73
N GLN A 278 5.94 27.60 19.86
CA GLN A 278 6.77 28.82 19.96
C GLN A 278 8.04 28.77 19.09
N TYR A 279 8.63 27.58 18.91
CA TYR A 279 9.86 27.40 18.14
C TYR A 279 9.86 26.03 17.45
N LEU A 280 10.60 25.90 16.35
CA LEU A 280 10.77 24.65 15.63
C LEU A 280 11.46 23.59 16.52
N GLY A 281 10.74 22.52 16.86
CA GLY A 281 11.23 21.39 17.67
C GLY A 281 11.14 21.57 19.19
N ILE A 282 10.72 22.73 19.70
CA ILE A 282 10.47 22.94 21.13
C ILE A 282 8.96 22.84 21.37
N GLY A 283 8.53 22.09 22.38
CA GLY A 283 7.11 21.75 22.59
C GLY A 283 6.59 20.61 21.71
N GLY A 284 7.45 20.01 20.89
CA GLY A 284 7.14 18.92 19.96
C GLY A 284 7.20 19.33 18.49
N ALA A 285 7.12 18.34 17.60
CA ALA A 285 7.10 18.55 16.15
C ALA A 285 5.70 18.98 15.67
N SER A 286 5.51 20.27 15.37
CA SER A 286 4.20 20.85 15.00
C SER A 286 3.52 20.14 13.81
N GLU A 287 4.29 19.73 12.80
CA GLU A 287 3.76 19.06 11.61
C GLU A 287 3.24 17.65 11.91
N LEU A 288 3.92 16.96 12.82
CA LEU A 288 3.55 15.63 13.28
C LEU A 288 2.37 15.71 14.27
N GLN A 289 2.38 16.67 15.20
CA GLN A 289 1.30 16.82 16.17
C GLN A 289 -0.02 17.19 15.45
N ASN A 290 0.01 18.12 14.48
CA ASN A 290 -1.15 18.50 13.67
C ASN A 290 -1.83 17.28 13.03
N ALA A 291 -1.07 16.48 12.28
CA ALA A 291 -1.57 15.28 11.60
C ALA A 291 -2.13 14.23 12.58
N LEU A 292 -1.48 14.04 13.74
CA LEU A 292 -1.93 13.11 14.77
C LEU A 292 -3.19 13.60 15.50
N THR A 293 -3.33 14.91 15.72
CA THR A 293 -4.53 15.55 16.28
C THR A 293 -5.72 15.41 15.33
N VAL A 294 -5.53 15.68 14.04
CA VAL A 294 -6.56 15.46 13.00
C VAL A 294 -6.98 13.99 12.98
N ARG A 295 -6.03 13.04 12.99
CA ARG A 295 -6.35 11.61 13.08
C ARG A 295 -7.19 11.30 14.33
N LYS A 296 -6.81 11.81 15.51
CA LYS A 296 -7.53 11.58 16.78
C LYS A 296 -8.98 12.07 16.76
N HIS A 297 -9.25 13.20 16.11
CA HIS A 297 -10.62 13.66 15.90
C HIS A 297 -11.36 12.82 14.85
N GLN A 298 -10.72 12.51 13.71
CA GLN A 298 -11.36 11.78 12.61
C GLN A 298 -11.72 10.33 12.94
N VAL A 299 -11.05 9.68 13.90
CA VAL A 299 -11.37 8.30 14.33
C VAL A 299 -12.41 8.21 15.47
N SER A 300 -12.83 9.33 16.08
CA SER A 300 -13.77 9.31 17.21
C SER A 300 -15.21 8.92 16.79
N ASP A 301 -16.06 8.54 17.73
CA ASP A 301 -17.43 8.11 17.43
C ASP A 301 -18.29 9.23 16.81
N GLU A 302 -18.04 10.50 17.17
CA GLU A 302 -18.72 11.66 16.58
C GLU A 302 -18.53 11.75 15.06
N TYR A 303 -17.36 11.31 14.57
CA TYR A 303 -17.00 11.35 13.16
C TYR A 303 -17.47 10.10 12.38
N LYS A 304 -18.08 9.11 13.05
CA LYS A 304 -18.39 7.80 12.45
C LYS A 304 -19.26 7.89 11.20
N THR A 305 -20.33 8.68 11.22
CA THR A 305 -21.22 8.79 10.05
C THR A 305 -20.61 9.57 8.89
N ILE A 306 -19.66 10.48 9.18
CA ILE A 306 -18.85 11.18 8.16
C ILE A 306 -17.84 10.18 7.56
N ARG A 307 -17.11 9.44 8.39
CA ARG A 307 -16.17 8.38 7.95
C ARG A 307 -16.83 7.33 7.08
N ASN A 308 -18.13 7.07 7.25
CA ASN A 308 -18.87 6.09 6.47
C ASN A 308 -19.09 6.49 5.00
N VAL A 309 -18.96 7.77 4.64
CA VAL A 309 -19.23 8.29 3.27
C VAL A 309 -18.08 9.12 2.69
N SER A 310 -17.09 9.52 3.50
CA SER A 310 -16.01 10.42 3.09
C SER A 310 -14.64 9.91 3.53
N ASN A 311 -13.62 10.12 2.69
CA ASN A 311 -12.21 9.98 3.07
C ASN A 311 -11.70 11.08 4.02
N CYS A 312 -12.61 11.91 4.57
CA CYS A 312 -12.33 12.90 5.60
C CYS A 312 -11.18 13.86 5.22
N PRO A 313 -11.25 14.56 4.08
CA PRO A 313 -10.19 15.48 3.65
C PRO A 313 -10.07 16.65 4.64
N CYS A 314 -8.83 16.98 5.01
CA CYS A 314 -8.51 18.09 5.92
C CYS A 314 -7.23 18.82 5.48
N LEU A 315 -7.19 20.15 5.63
CA LEU A 315 -6.01 20.98 5.37
C LEU A 315 -5.29 21.39 6.68
N HIS A 316 -3.99 21.16 6.74
CA HIS A 316 -3.18 21.40 7.94
C HIS A 316 -2.35 22.68 7.79
N ILE A 317 -2.33 23.50 8.85
CA ILE A 317 -1.48 24.68 8.98
C ILE A 317 -0.58 24.48 10.21
N SER A 318 0.73 24.33 10.04
CA SER A 318 1.64 24.10 11.16
C SER A 318 2.60 25.28 11.30
N ILE A 319 2.57 25.93 12.46
CA ILE A 319 3.39 27.11 12.76
C ILE A 319 4.33 26.79 13.93
N ALA A 320 5.60 27.09 13.77
CA ALA A 320 6.62 26.86 14.79
C ALA A 320 7.54 28.09 14.91
N GLY A 321 7.12 29.09 15.69
CA GLY A 321 7.73 30.42 15.72
C GLY A 321 7.70 31.09 14.34
N PRO A 322 8.85 31.51 13.78
CA PRO A 322 8.93 32.16 12.46
C PRO A 322 8.92 31.17 11.28
N TYR A 323 8.33 29.99 11.43
CA TYR A 323 8.20 28.98 10.37
C TYR A 323 6.74 28.58 10.18
N ILE A 324 6.29 28.45 8.93
CA ILE A 324 4.94 27.95 8.59
C ILE A 324 5.01 26.85 7.52
N GLN A 325 4.23 25.79 7.66
CA GLN A 325 4.06 24.73 6.66
C GLN A 325 2.58 24.47 6.38
N PHE A 326 2.27 24.16 5.12
CA PHE A 326 0.95 23.67 4.71
C PHE A 326 1.03 22.19 4.30
N ALA A 327 0.06 21.42 4.77
CA ALA A 327 -0.09 19.99 4.50
C ALA A 327 -1.59 19.63 4.39
N GLY A 328 -1.89 18.35 4.21
CA GLY A 328 -3.26 17.84 4.33
C GLY A 328 -3.29 16.35 4.66
N SER A 329 -4.49 15.82 4.86
CA SER A 329 -4.70 14.39 5.12
C SER A 329 -6.00 13.83 4.54
N VAL A 330 -6.03 12.50 4.38
CA VAL A 330 -7.24 11.69 4.21
C VAL A 330 -7.16 10.44 5.10
N LEU A 331 -8.32 9.90 5.46
CA LEU A 331 -8.50 8.62 6.13
C LEU A 331 -9.22 7.65 5.16
N VAL A 332 -8.44 6.87 4.43
CA VAL A 332 -8.89 5.80 3.52
C VAL A 332 -8.64 4.44 4.18
N ASP A 333 -8.22 3.41 3.46
CA ASP A 333 -7.68 2.17 4.02
C ASP A 333 -6.50 2.40 4.99
N ILE A 334 -5.85 3.55 4.88
CA ILE A 334 -4.84 4.08 5.81
C ILE A 334 -5.06 5.58 6.09
N PHE A 335 -4.46 6.11 7.15
CA PHE A 335 -4.37 7.57 7.36
C PHE A 335 -3.14 8.14 6.63
N ILE A 336 -3.35 8.92 5.57
CA ILE A 336 -2.30 9.56 4.76
C ILE A 336 -2.18 11.02 5.18
N SER A 337 -0.95 11.53 5.31
CA SER A 337 -0.68 12.94 5.65
C SER A 337 0.48 13.48 4.81
N GLN A 338 0.20 14.34 3.84
CA GLN A 338 1.19 14.82 2.86
C GLN A 338 1.48 16.32 3.07
N PRO A 339 2.76 16.73 3.20
CA PRO A 339 3.14 18.14 3.13
C PRO A 339 3.08 18.64 1.67
N PHE A 340 2.49 19.82 1.49
CA PHE A 340 2.43 20.52 0.20
C PHE A 340 3.53 21.59 0.06
N THR A 341 4.05 22.09 1.19
CA THR A 341 5.18 23.02 1.23
C THR A 341 6.28 22.50 2.17
N PRO A 342 7.54 22.95 2.02
CA PRO A 342 8.49 22.95 3.13
C PRO A 342 8.00 23.90 4.25
N PHE A 343 8.75 23.97 5.36
CA PHE A 343 8.63 25.07 6.30
C PHE A 343 9.18 26.36 5.66
N LEU A 344 8.29 27.34 5.45
CA LEU A 344 8.58 28.65 4.89
C LEU A 344 8.99 29.61 6.01
N TYR A 345 10.09 30.33 5.82
CA TYR A 345 10.64 31.22 6.85
C TYR A 345 10.04 32.63 6.80
N LEU A 346 9.37 32.99 7.89
CA LEU A 346 8.70 34.26 8.13
C LEU A 346 9.64 35.33 8.73
N GLY A 347 10.93 35.00 8.95
CA GLY A 347 11.86 35.88 9.65
C GLY A 347 12.28 37.15 8.89
N PRO A 348 13.04 38.04 9.55
CA PRO A 348 13.62 39.24 8.95
C PRO A 348 14.52 38.89 7.75
N ASP A 349 14.46 39.69 6.69
CA ASP A 349 15.22 39.47 5.45
C ASP A 349 15.23 40.73 4.56
N PRO A 350 16.30 41.00 3.79
CA PRO A 350 16.33 42.10 2.82
C PRO A 350 15.20 42.07 1.78
N ASN A 351 14.77 40.87 1.36
CA ASN A 351 13.77 40.64 0.31
C ASN A 351 12.37 40.35 0.90
N ARG A 352 12.05 40.87 2.10
CA ARG A 352 10.77 40.62 2.80
C ARG A 352 9.54 40.79 1.91
N THR A 353 9.51 41.78 1.01
CA THR A 353 8.37 42.04 0.12
C THR A 353 8.05 40.84 -0.79
N GLU A 354 9.03 40.24 -1.45
CA GLU A 354 8.76 39.09 -2.33
C GLU A 354 8.43 37.84 -1.53
N ARG A 355 9.01 37.66 -0.32
CA ARG A 355 8.57 36.56 0.58
C ARG A 355 7.12 36.73 1.04
N VAL A 356 6.66 37.97 1.29
CA VAL A 356 5.24 38.27 1.57
C VAL A 356 4.37 37.97 0.35
N TYR A 357 4.80 38.32 -0.86
CA TYR A 357 4.04 38.02 -2.09
C TYR A 357 4.01 36.51 -2.41
N GLN A 358 5.13 35.80 -2.30
CA GLN A 358 5.18 34.35 -2.48
C GLN A 358 4.27 33.63 -1.47
N LEU A 359 4.34 33.98 -0.18
CA LEU A 359 3.45 33.39 0.82
C LEU A 359 1.98 33.79 0.61
N ALA A 360 1.70 35.00 0.11
CA ALA A 360 0.33 35.39 -0.24
C ALA A 360 -0.23 34.60 -1.43
N ARG A 361 0.58 34.32 -2.48
CA ARG A 361 0.19 33.41 -3.57
C ARG A 361 -0.14 32.02 -3.03
N ILE A 362 0.71 31.47 -2.15
CA ILE A 362 0.49 30.17 -1.48
C ILE A 362 -0.79 30.19 -0.63
N ILE A 363 -0.96 31.18 0.25
CA ILE A 363 -2.13 31.26 1.14
C ILE A 363 -3.43 31.45 0.34
N SER A 364 -3.42 32.14 -0.80
CA SER A 364 -4.59 32.19 -1.68
C SER A 364 -4.98 30.79 -2.20
N ILE A 365 -4.01 29.95 -2.57
CA ILE A 365 -4.27 28.56 -3.00
C ILE A 365 -4.91 27.75 -1.86
N PHE A 366 -4.39 27.87 -0.63
CA PHE A 366 -4.93 27.17 0.54
C PHE A 366 -6.27 27.73 1.02
N LYS A 367 -6.51 29.04 0.89
CA LYS A 367 -7.81 29.69 1.15
C LYS A 367 -8.90 29.11 0.26
N ASP A 368 -8.67 29.09 -1.04
CA ASP A 368 -9.61 28.51 -2.01
C ASP A 368 -9.82 27.01 -1.74
N GLY A 369 -8.78 26.33 -1.26
CA GLY A 369 -8.85 24.95 -0.78
C GLY A 369 -9.77 24.76 0.44
N VAL A 370 -9.61 25.57 1.48
CA VAL A 370 -10.47 25.57 2.68
C VAL A 370 -11.92 25.89 2.30
N THR A 371 -12.15 26.86 1.42
CA THR A 371 -13.48 27.16 0.87
C THR A 371 -14.09 25.98 0.10
N THR A 372 -13.26 25.25 -0.67
CA THR A 372 -13.70 24.06 -1.42
C THR A 372 -14.07 22.91 -0.49
N LEU A 373 -13.28 22.65 0.56
CA LEU A 373 -13.63 21.65 1.58
C LEU A 373 -14.87 22.06 2.38
N GLN A 374 -14.99 23.33 2.76
CA GLN A 374 -16.20 23.84 3.43
C GLN A 374 -17.46 23.54 2.62
N LYS A 375 -17.42 23.81 1.31
CA LYS A 375 -18.50 23.50 0.38
C LYS A 375 -18.75 21.98 0.28
N HIS A 376 -17.70 21.17 0.10
CA HIS A 376 -17.81 19.71 -0.01
C HIS A 376 -18.54 19.08 1.19
N TYR A 377 -18.20 19.46 2.41
CA TYR A 377 -18.91 18.97 3.59
C TYR A 377 -20.33 19.56 3.68
N GLN A 378 -20.56 20.83 3.35
CA GLN A 378 -21.89 21.47 3.35
C GLN A 378 -22.88 20.88 2.34
N GLU A 379 -22.40 20.24 1.26
CA GLU A 379 -23.24 19.56 0.27
C GLU A 379 -23.41 18.05 0.54
N MET A 380 -22.81 17.53 1.61
CA MET A 380 -22.84 16.10 1.96
C MET A 380 -23.87 15.80 3.07
N THR A 381 -24.51 14.63 2.97
CA THR A 381 -25.29 13.98 4.04
C THR A 381 -24.48 12.81 4.59
N THR A 382 -24.52 12.56 5.91
CA THR A 382 -23.80 11.42 6.51
C THR A 382 -24.63 10.12 6.48
N SER A 383 -23.99 8.98 6.70
CA SER A 383 -24.67 7.67 6.66
C SER A 383 -24.31 6.78 7.85
N THR A 384 -25.24 5.94 8.29
CA THR A 384 -24.97 4.85 9.24
C THR A 384 -24.36 3.61 8.58
N THR A 385 -24.48 3.50 7.25
CA THR A 385 -23.92 2.42 6.40
C THR A 385 -22.66 2.91 5.70
N THR A 386 -21.64 2.04 5.59
CA THR A 386 -20.38 2.33 4.90
C THR A 386 -20.51 2.26 3.37
N GLU A 387 -20.04 3.29 2.69
CA GLU A 387 -19.89 3.32 1.23
C GLU A 387 -18.44 2.99 0.87
N LEU A 388 -18.19 1.81 0.27
CA LEU A 388 -16.83 1.35 0.00
C LEU A 388 -16.03 2.32 -0.91
N ALA A 389 -16.71 2.98 -1.86
CA ALA A 389 -16.12 3.90 -2.82
C ALA A 389 -15.29 5.03 -2.18
N ARG A 390 -15.63 5.45 -0.96
CA ARG A 390 -14.89 6.49 -0.22
C ARG A 390 -13.42 6.16 0.04
N LEU A 391 -13.05 4.87 0.04
CA LEU A 391 -11.67 4.41 0.29
C LEU A 391 -10.78 4.48 -0.96
N PHE A 392 -11.37 4.76 -2.12
CA PHE A 392 -10.71 4.69 -3.43
C PHE A 392 -10.45 6.09 -4.05
N PRO A 393 -9.64 6.16 -5.11
CA PRO A 393 -9.34 7.42 -5.79
C PRO A 393 -10.57 8.11 -6.40
N ASP A 394 -10.61 9.44 -6.29
CA ASP A 394 -11.49 10.37 -7.01
C ASP A 394 -10.64 11.26 -7.94
N PRO A 395 -10.22 10.74 -9.11
CA PRO A 395 -9.19 11.35 -9.94
C PRO A 395 -9.69 12.61 -10.67
N THR A 396 -9.05 13.75 -10.40
CA THR A 396 -9.39 15.03 -11.05
C THR A 396 -8.61 15.23 -12.34
N TYR A 397 -9.23 14.91 -13.48
CA TYR A 397 -8.67 15.07 -14.83
C TYR A 397 -8.27 16.53 -15.16
N ARG A 398 -7.17 16.74 -15.90
CA ARG A 398 -6.79 18.07 -16.43
C ARG A 398 -7.73 18.53 -17.55
N THR A 399 -8.05 17.65 -18.48
CA THR A 399 -8.87 17.97 -19.66
C THR A 399 -10.34 17.66 -19.40
N GLN A 400 -11.21 18.66 -19.50
CA GLN A 400 -12.65 18.47 -19.40
C GLN A 400 -13.17 17.58 -20.55
N GLY A 401 -14.14 16.71 -20.26
CA GLY A 401 -14.69 15.73 -21.22
C GLY A 401 -13.90 14.43 -21.35
N LEU A 402 -12.72 14.30 -20.73
CA LEU A 402 -11.88 13.09 -20.76
C LEU A 402 -12.01 12.20 -19.50
N VAL A 403 -13.14 12.31 -18.80
CA VAL A 403 -13.55 11.41 -17.70
C VAL A 403 -13.75 10.01 -18.29
N VAL A 404 -13.13 8.97 -17.72
CA VAL A 404 -13.33 7.59 -18.14
C VAL A 404 -14.75 7.14 -17.77
N PRO A 405 -15.68 6.96 -18.72
CA PRO A 405 -17.08 6.70 -18.38
C PRO A 405 -17.24 5.29 -17.83
N ARG A 406 -17.98 5.15 -16.72
CA ARG A 406 -18.24 3.86 -16.05
C ARG A 406 -16.99 3.14 -15.52
N LEU A 407 -15.93 3.88 -15.17
CA LEU A 407 -14.85 3.33 -14.35
C LEU A 407 -15.28 3.32 -12.87
N VAL A 408 -15.21 2.16 -12.22
CA VAL A 408 -15.60 1.97 -10.80
C VAL A 408 -14.53 1.17 -10.08
N PHE A 409 -13.82 1.79 -9.14
CA PHE A 409 -12.83 1.11 -8.29
C PHE A 409 -13.49 0.07 -7.38
N LYS A 410 -12.80 -1.04 -7.12
CA LYS A 410 -13.30 -2.19 -6.34
C LYS A 410 -12.43 -2.56 -5.15
N GLU A 411 -11.11 -2.44 -5.30
CA GLU A 411 -10.12 -2.73 -4.26
C GLU A 411 -8.74 -2.16 -4.64
N ARG A 412 -7.87 -1.97 -3.64
CA ARG A 412 -6.42 -1.84 -3.87
C ARG A 412 -5.85 -3.17 -4.36
N TYR A 413 -5.09 -3.13 -5.44
CA TYR A 413 -4.57 -4.34 -6.06
C TYR A 413 -3.39 -4.91 -5.24
N ARG A 414 -3.55 -6.15 -4.76
CA ARG A 414 -2.56 -6.87 -3.95
C ARG A 414 -1.94 -7.99 -4.76
N PHE A 415 -0.66 -7.87 -5.09
CA PHE A 415 0.07 -8.95 -5.73
C PHE A 415 0.26 -10.11 -4.74
N HIS A 416 -0.18 -11.31 -5.11
CA HIS A 416 -0.02 -12.49 -4.27
C HIS A 416 1.48 -12.77 -4.08
N GLY A 417 1.95 -12.96 -2.84
CA GLY A 417 3.36 -13.16 -2.51
C GLY A 417 4.12 -11.95 -1.94
N TRP A 418 3.46 -10.81 -1.72
CA TRP A 418 4.01 -9.75 -0.87
C TRP A 418 3.66 -10.04 0.60
N THR A 419 4.65 -9.94 1.49
CA THR A 419 4.49 -10.26 2.93
C THR A 419 3.96 -9.09 3.77
N ALA A 420 3.72 -7.93 3.16
CA ALA A 420 3.11 -6.75 3.77
C ALA A 420 2.41 -5.91 2.68
N ASP A 421 1.34 -5.19 3.04
CA ASP A 421 0.70 -4.22 2.15
C ASP A 421 1.65 -3.04 1.85
N VAL A 422 1.95 -2.81 0.57
CA VAL A 422 2.81 -1.71 0.10
C VAL A 422 1.96 -0.58 -0.46
N PHE A 423 1.40 0.20 0.46
CA PHE A 423 0.45 1.28 0.15
C PHE A 423 1.01 2.40 -0.73
N SER A 424 2.34 2.58 -0.80
CA SER A 424 2.99 3.54 -1.71
C SER A 424 2.71 3.25 -3.19
N ARG A 425 2.32 2.03 -3.54
CA ARG A 425 1.89 1.66 -4.89
C ARG A 425 0.43 2.03 -5.10
N ALA A 426 0.20 3.06 -5.90
CA ALA A 426 -1.12 3.52 -6.33
C ALA A 426 -1.66 2.62 -7.48
N LEU A 427 -1.95 1.36 -7.18
CA LEU A 427 -2.47 0.36 -8.13
C LEU A 427 -3.77 -0.25 -7.57
N PHE A 428 -4.83 -0.25 -8.39
CA PHE A 428 -6.19 -0.62 -7.98
C PHE A 428 -6.85 -1.52 -9.04
N ARG A 429 -7.71 -2.44 -8.63
CA ARG A 429 -8.65 -3.13 -9.53
C ARG A 429 -9.91 -2.28 -9.67
N ALA A 430 -10.41 -2.16 -10.89
CA ALA A 430 -11.65 -1.46 -11.22
C ALA A 430 -12.43 -2.22 -12.29
N GLU A 431 -13.72 -1.94 -12.41
CA GLU A 431 -14.52 -2.28 -13.58
C GLU A 431 -14.57 -1.08 -14.52
N LEU A 432 -14.36 -1.31 -15.82
CA LEU A 432 -14.61 -0.35 -16.90
C LEU A 432 -15.83 -0.82 -17.69
N GLY A 433 -17.01 -0.35 -17.28
CA GLY A 433 -18.28 -0.89 -17.74
C GLY A 433 -18.49 -2.33 -17.26
N ASN A 434 -18.08 -3.30 -18.07
CA ASN A 434 -18.15 -4.74 -17.76
C ASN A 434 -16.78 -5.44 -17.83
N GLU A 435 -15.69 -4.72 -18.11
CA GLU A 435 -14.33 -5.28 -18.19
C GLU A 435 -13.59 -5.05 -16.86
N SER A 436 -12.96 -6.09 -16.31
CA SER A 436 -12.04 -5.92 -15.17
C SER A 436 -10.70 -5.36 -15.65
N VAL A 437 -10.26 -4.26 -15.04
CA VAL A 437 -9.08 -3.49 -15.45
C VAL A 437 -8.21 -3.14 -14.24
N LEU A 438 -6.92 -2.94 -14.49
CA LEU A 438 -6.00 -2.37 -13.51
C LEU A 438 -5.80 -0.88 -13.77
N VAL A 439 -5.86 -0.08 -12.71
CA VAL A 439 -5.64 1.37 -12.74
C VAL A 439 -4.38 1.69 -11.95
N LYS A 440 -3.34 2.12 -12.65
CA LYS A 440 -2.10 2.66 -12.05
C LYS A 440 -2.14 4.18 -12.04
N PHE A 441 -1.64 4.79 -10.98
CA PHE A 441 -1.23 6.19 -10.96
C PHE A 441 0.30 6.27 -10.82
N SER A 442 0.96 7.12 -11.60
CA SER A 442 2.39 7.39 -11.45
C SER A 442 2.76 8.83 -11.82
N GLU A 443 3.89 9.33 -11.32
CA GLU A 443 4.44 10.64 -11.66
C GLU A 443 5.10 10.65 -13.06
N ARG A 444 5.52 9.48 -13.56
CA ARG A 444 6.22 9.29 -14.84
C ARG A 444 5.71 8.03 -15.52
N TYR A 445 5.56 8.09 -16.85
CA TYR A 445 5.09 6.96 -17.64
C TYR A 445 5.39 7.17 -19.13
N CYS A 446 6.10 6.25 -19.80
CA CYS A 446 6.20 6.27 -21.26
C CYS A 446 5.05 5.47 -21.88
N ILE A 447 3.96 6.17 -22.17
CA ILE A 447 2.78 5.60 -22.82
C ILE A 447 3.08 5.09 -24.23
N GLU A 448 4.08 5.67 -24.91
CA GLU A 448 4.51 5.31 -26.25
C GLU A 448 5.19 3.93 -26.27
N ALA A 449 6.14 3.69 -25.36
CA ALA A 449 6.82 2.39 -25.20
C ALA A 449 5.84 1.28 -24.81
N HIS A 450 4.93 1.56 -23.87
CA HIS A 450 3.87 0.63 -23.49
C HIS A 450 2.94 0.33 -24.69
N SER A 451 2.45 1.36 -25.38
CA SER A 451 1.55 1.21 -26.55
C SER A 451 2.19 0.39 -27.68
N LEU A 452 3.48 0.62 -27.94
CA LEU A 452 4.25 -0.09 -28.95
C LEU A 452 4.35 -1.60 -28.67
N LEU A 453 4.55 -2.01 -27.40
CA LEU A 453 4.57 -3.42 -27.01
C LEU A 453 3.17 -4.03 -26.85
N ALA A 454 2.19 -3.26 -26.36
CA ALA A 454 0.80 -3.67 -26.26
C ALA A 454 0.23 -4.03 -27.65
N GLY A 455 0.53 -3.22 -28.67
CA GLY A 455 0.20 -3.49 -30.08
C GLY A 455 0.90 -4.73 -30.68
N LYS A 456 1.80 -5.37 -29.94
CA LYS A 456 2.46 -6.65 -30.27
C LYS A 456 2.15 -7.76 -29.27
N GLN A 457 1.22 -7.52 -28.33
CA GLN A 457 0.83 -8.40 -27.22
C GLN A 457 1.96 -8.72 -26.22
N LEU A 458 3.03 -7.92 -26.22
CA LEU A 458 4.21 -8.03 -25.33
C LEU A 458 4.09 -7.14 -24.07
N ALA A 459 2.94 -6.52 -23.85
CA ALA A 459 2.57 -5.75 -22.67
C ALA A 459 1.04 -5.81 -22.48
N PRO A 460 0.46 -5.42 -21.32
CA PRO A 460 -0.99 -5.26 -21.16
C PRO A 460 -1.61 -4.36 -22.24
N ALA A 461 -2.81 -4.68 -22.70
CA ALA A 461 -3.52 -3.78 -23.60
C ALA A 461 -4.06 -2.55 -22.83
N ILE A 462 -3.61 -1.34 -23.19
CA ILE A 462 -4.10 -0.08 -22.61
C ILE A 462 -5.59 0.12 -22.93
N ARG A 463 -6.32 0.75 -22.01
CA ARG A 463 -7.71 1.20 -22.15
C ARG A 463 -7.85 2.73 -22.06
N TYR A 464 -7.03 3.36 -21.22
CA TYR A 464 -6.97 4.81 -21.07
C TYR A 464 -5.60 5.27 -20.59
N PHE A 465 -5.19 6.46 -21.03
CA PHE A 465 -4.08 7.21 -20.47
C PHE A 465 -4.47 8.70 -20.40
N GLY A 466 -4.16 9.36 -19.29
CA GLY A 466 -4.40 10.80 -19.16
C GLY A 466 -3.72 11.42 -17.93
N TRP A 467 -3.34 12.70 -18.04
CA TRP A 467 -2.76 13.45 -16.94
C TRP A 467 -3.84 14.10 -16.06
N LEU A 468 -3.71 13.90 -14.75
CA LEU A 468 -4.55 14.49 -13.71
C LEU A 468 -3.96 15.80 -13.20
N LYS A 469 -4.81 16.59 -12.53
CA LYS A 469 -4.36 17.78 -11.80
C LYS A 469 -3.45 17.36 -10.65
N GLY A 470 -2.37 18.12 -10.44
CA GLY A 470 -1.36 17.80 -9.44
C GLY A 470 -0.30 16.80 -9.93
N GLY A 471 -0.24 16.54 -11.24
CA GLY A 471 0.93 15.95 -11.89
C GLY A 471 0.97 14.42 -11.99
N MET A 472 -0.06 13.69 -11.55
CA MET A 472 -0.13 12.24 -11.73
C MET A 472 -0.64 11.87 -13.14
N ALA A 473 0.01 10.93 -13.81
CA ALA A 473 -0.60 10.18 -14.90
C ALA A 473 -1.52 9.09 -14.33
N MET A 474 -2.65 8.86 -15.00
CA MET A 474 -3.58 7.78 -14.73
C MET A 474 -3.59 6.84 -15.93
N ILE A 475 -3.32 5.55 -15.69
CA ILE A 475 -3.20 4.51 -16.72
C ILE A 475 -4.17 3.37 -16.40
N VAL A 476 -5.16 3.16 -17.27
CA VAL A 476 -6.09 2.02 -17.18
C VAL A 476 -5.68 0.99 -18.22
N MET A 477 -5.51 -0.26 -17.81
CA MET A 477 -4.99 -1.36 -18.65
C MET A 477 -5.69 -2.70 -18.38
N GLU A 478 -5.57 -3.62 -19.33
CA GLU A 478 -6.00 -5.02 -19.26
C GLU A 478 -5.54 -5.68 -17.94
N GLU A 479 -6.48 -6.25 -17.17
CA GLU A 479 -6.10 -7.12 -16.06
C GLU A 479 -5.61 -8.49 -16.57
N LEU A 480 -4.33 -8.79 -16.33
CA LEU A 480 -3.72 -10.02 -16.78
C LEU A 480 -3.95 -11.17 -15.78
N LYS A 481 -4.57 -12.26 -16.24
CA LYS A 481 -4.73 -13.51 -15.47
C LYS A 481 -3.49 -14.41 -15.65
N GLY A 482 -2.74 -14.63 -14.57
CA GLY A 482 -1.45 -15.33 -14.54
C GLY A 482 -0.58 -14.84 -13.39
N THR A 483 0.74 -14.84 -13.55
CA THR A 483 1.71 -14.53 -12.48
C THR A 483 2.98 -13.85 -13.03
N THR A 484 3.98 -13.54 -12.22
CA THR A 484 5.28 -12.99 -12.67
C THR A 484 6.35 -14.09 -12.74
N ALA A 485 7.40 -13.86 -13.52
CA ALA A 485 8.52 -14.80 -13.64
C ALA A 485 9.19 -15.06 -12.29
N GLN A 486 9.25 -14.06 -11.40
CA GLN A 486 9.75 -14.22 -10.02
C GLN A 486 8.94 -15.24 -9.20
N GLN A 487 7.64 -15.35 -9.46
CA GLN A 487 6.71 -16.20 -8.72
C GLN A 487 6.55 -17.57 -9.35
N GLN A 488 6.69 -17.66 -10.67
CA GLN A 488 6.62 -18.91 -11.42
C GLN A 488 7.92 -19.73 -11.35
N TRP A 489 9.08 -19.09 -11.17
CA TRP A 489 10.38 -19.76 -11.12
C TRP A 489 11.26 -19.20 -9.99
N SER A 490 11.64 -20.07 -9.06
CA SER A 490 12.51 -19.72 -7.92
C SER A 490 13.94 -19.33 -8.30
N SER A 491 14.38 -19.66 -9.52
CA SER A 491 15.73 -19.40 -10.03
C SER A 491 15.72 -19.06 -11.53
N PRO A 492 16.58 -18.14 -12.02
CA PRO A 492 16.57 -17.68 -13.42
C PRO A 492 16.75 -18.78 -14.47
N GLU A 493 17.54 -19.82 -14.17
CA GLU A 493 17.85 -20.90 -15.11
C GLU A 493 16.66 -21.79 -15.49
N ASN A 494 15.53 -21.64 -14.78
CA ASN A 494 14.28 -22.35 -15.05
C ASN A 494 13.28 -21.53 -15.88
N ILE A 495 13.56 -20.24 -16.14
CA ILE A 495 12.70 -19.39 -16.98
C ILE A 495 12.70 -19.95 -18.40
N ALA A 496 11.51 -20.20 -18.95
CA ALA A 496 11.35 -20.84 -20.25
C ALA A 496 11.98 -20.02 -21.39
N ASP A 497 12.65 -20.70 -22.33
CA ASP A 497 13.31 -20.05 -23.49
C ASP A 497 12.33 -19.18 -24.31
N THR A 498 11.04 -19.53 -24.36
CA THR A 498 9.99 -18.75 -25.01
C THR A 498 9.68 -17.42 -24.32
N VAL A 499 9.80 -17.36 -22.99
CA VAL A 499 9.65 -16.13 -22.19
C VAL A 499 10.84 -15.20 -22.44
N LEU A 500 12.06 -15.75 -22.44
CA LEU A 500 13.27 -15.01 -22.76
C LEU A 500 13.26 -14.48 -24.20
N ALA A 501 12.73 -15.27 -25.16
CA ALA A 501 12.55 -14.84 -26.54
C ALA A 501 11.53 -13.69 -26.68
N ASP A 502 10.42 -13.72 -25.95
CA ASP A 502 9.44 -12.62 -25.93
C ASP A 502 10.02 -11.35 -25.30
N VAL A 503 10.75 -11.44 -24.18
CA VAL A 503 11.41 -10.27 -23.56
C VAL A 503 12.50 -9.69 -24.48
N LYS A 504 13.33 -10.55 -25.10
CA LYS A 504 14.33 -10.10 -26.08
C LYS A 504 13.70 -9.38 -27.27
N LYS A 505 12.62 -9.95 -27.82
CA LYS A 505 11.84 -9.35 -28.89
C LYS A 505 11.24 -7.99 -28.47
N ALA A 506 10.78 -7.87 -27.22
CA ALA A 506 10.29 -6.61 -26.69
C ALA A 506 11.40 -5.54 -26.63
N MET A 507 12.60 -5.89 -26.16
CA MET A 507 13.75 -4.96 -26.14
C MET A 507 14.15 -4.53 -27.54
N THR A 508 14.31 -5.45 -28.50
CA THR A 508 14.60 -5.09 -29.90
C THR A 508 13.58 -4.09 -30.46
N ILE A 509 12.28 -4.32 -30.23
CA ILE A 509 11.22 -3.41 -30.69
C ILE A 509 11.33 -2.02 -30.05
N LEU A 510 11.64 -1.92 -28.75
CA LEU A 510 11.84 -0.63 -28.09
C LEU A 510 13.10 0.08 -28.60
N HIS A 511 14.21 -0.63 -28.68
CA HIS A 511 15.54 -0.12 -29.05
C HIS A 511 15.57 0.36 -30.51
N ASP A 512 14.98 -0.39 -31.44
CA ASP A 512 14.78 -0.01 -32.85
C ASP A 512 13.99 1.30 -32.99
N ASN A 513 13.08 1.56 -32.05
CA ASN A 513 12.29 2.79 -31.98
C ASN A 513 12.94 3.89 -31.11
N GLY A 514 14.18 3.69 -30.66
CA GLY A 514 14.94 4.66 -29.84
C GLY A 514 14.42 4.82 -28.41
N PHE A 515 13.68 3.83 -27.89
CA PHE A 515 13.28 3.76 -26.49
C PHE A 515 14.22 2.85 -25.69
N VAL A 516 14.34 3.16 -24.41
CA VAL A 516 14.90 2.28 -23.35
C VAL A 516 13.76 1.89 -22.40
N TYR A 517 13.87 0.73 -21.76
CA TYR A 517 12.87 0.24 -20.80
C TYR A 517 13.28 0.52 -19.35
N GLY A 518 14.54 0.22 -18.99
CA GLY A 518 15.20 0.62 -17.75
C GLY A 518 15.04 -0.32 -16.56
N ASP A 519 14.01 -1.18 -16.53
CA ASP A 519 13.68 -2.00 -15.35
C ASP A 519 13.46 -3.50 -15.66
N ILE A 520 14.30 -4.12 -16.50
CA ILE A 520 14.21 -5.56 -16.80
C ILE A 520 14.57 -6.39 -15.57
N ARG A 521 13.55 -6.88 -14.86
CA ARG A 521 13.67 -7.81 -13.74
C ARG A 521 12.49 -8.77 -13.70
N SER A 522 12.68 -9.97 -13.15
CA SER A 522 11.65 -11.01 -13.00
C SER A 522 10.31 -10.58 -12.36
N PRO A 523 10.21 -9.56 -11.48
CA PRO A 523 8.92 -9.05 -10.98
C PRO A 523 8.10 -8.29 -12.05
N ASN A 524 8.77 -7.71 -13.06
CA ASN A 524 8.14 -6.92 -14.11
C ASN A 524 7.84 -7.74 -15.38
N VAL A 525 8.34 -8.98 -15.44
CA VAL A 525 8.01 -9.94 -16.51
C VAL A 525 6.80 -10.76 -16.06
N PHE A 526 5.62 -10.42 -16.57
CA PHE A 526 4.41 -11.22 -16.42
C PHE A 526 4.48 -12.45 -17.34
N VAL A 527 3.99 -13.60 -16.87
CA VAL A 527 3.94 -14.85 -17.62
C VAL A 527 2.61 -15.60 -17.47
N ARG A 528 2.20 -16.26 -18.55
CA ARG A 528 1.11 -17.23 -18.59
C ARG A 528 1.36 -18.28 -19.68
N GLN A 529 0.69 -19.41 -19.60
CA GLN A 529 0.63 -20.37 -20.71
C GLN A 529 -0.45 -19.95 -21.71
N GLU A 530 -0.12 -20.02 -23.01
CA GLU A 530 -1.06 -19.80 -24.11
C GLU A 530 -1.03 -21.00 -25.06
N LYS A 531 -2.15 -21.29 -25.71
CA LYS A 531 -2.20 -22.33 -26.76
C LYS A 531 -1.63 -21.79 -28.06
N GLN A 532 -0.65 -22.49 -28.62
CA GLN A 532 -0.17 -22.28 -29.99
C GLN A 532 -1.07 -23.04 -31.00
N ASP A 533 -0.93 -22.76 -32.30
CA ASP A 533 -1.79 -23.32 -33.37
C ASP A 533 -1.81 -24.87 -33.41
N ASN A 534 -0.73 -25.51 -32.94
CA ASN A 534 -0.62 -26.97 -32.80
C ASN A 534 -1.25 -27.52 -31.50
N SER A 535 -2.00 -26.70 -30.76
CA SER A 535 -2.59 -26.96 -29.43
C SER A 535 -1.61 -27.23 -28.28
N GLN A 536 -0.29 -27.04 -28.47
CA GLN A 536 0.66 -27.07 -27.36
C GLN A 536 0.53 -25.81 -26.49
N LEU A 537 0.71 -25.97 -25.17
CA LEU A 537 0.78 -24.85 -24.23
C LEU A 537 2.23 -24.35 -24.15
N VAL A 538 2.43 -23.07 -24.43
CA VAL A 538 3.74 -22.40 -24.39
C VAL A 538 3.69 -21.21 -23.43
N TRP A 539 4.76 -21.01 -22.65
CA TRP A 539 4.89 -19.86 -21.77
C TRP A 539 5.18 -18.59 -22.60
N ARG A 540 4.34 -17.57 -22.47
CA ARG A 540 4.48 -16.27 -23.13
C ARG A 540 4.74 -15.16 -22.12
N ALA A 541 5.49 -14.15 -22.52
CA ALA A 541 5.86 -13.03 -21.65
C ALA A 541 5.12 -11.74 -22.01
N ARG A 542 4.83 -10.92 -20.99
CA ARG A 542 4.42 -9.52 -21.14
C ARG A 542 5.19 -8.65 -20.15
N LEU A 543 5.67 -7.50 -20.60
CA LEU A 543 6.31 -6.52 -19.72
C LEU A 543 5.26 -5.67 -19.02
N LEU A 544 5.44 -5.51 -17.71
CA LEU A 544 4.72 -4.60 -16.83
C LEU A 544 5.59 -3.36 -16.56
N ASP A 545 5.01 -2.32 -15.98
CA ASP A 545 5.69 -1.13 -15.45
C ASP A 545 6.60 -0.36 -16.45
N PHE A 546 6.14 0.82 -16.88
CA PHE A 546 6.80 1.67 -17.89
C PHE A 546 7.14 3.05 -17.32
N ASP A 547 7.32 3.15 -16.00
CA ASP A 547 7.54 4.41 -15.28
C ASP A 547 8.95 4.99 -15.51
N TRP A 548 9.93 4.11 -15.77
CA TRP A 548 11.33 4.48 -16.05
C TRP A 548 11.65 4.48 -17.56
N SER A 549 10.80 3.85 -18.37
CA SER A 549 10.97 3.77 -19.82
C SER A 549 10.85 5.15 -20.48
N GLY A 550 11.47 5.33 -21.63
CA GLY A 550 11.42 6.60 -22.38
C GLY A 550 12.40 6.64 -23.53
N LYS A 551 12.64 7.82 -24.11
CA LYS A 551 13.70 7.97 -25.13
C LYS A 551 15.07 7.93 -24.47
N GLU A 552 16.00 7.25 -25.13
CA GLU A 552 17.40 7.20 -24.72
C GLU A 552 17.97 8.61 -24.54
N GLY A 553 18.69 8.83 -23.43
CA GLY A 553 19.23 10.15 -23.07
C GLY A 553 18.20 11.18 -22.56
N THR A 554 16.90 10.87 -22.54
CA THR A 554 15.86 11.75 -21.93
C THR A 554 15.29 11.23 -20.61
N VAL A 555 15.55 9.97 -20.26
CA VAL A 555 15.13 9.36 -18.99
C VAL A 555 16.32 8.94 -18.14
N PHE A 556 16.10 8.96 -16.83
CA PHE A 556 17.12 8.83 -15.79
C PHE A 556 16.58 7.97 -14.66
N TYR A 557 17.45 7.18 -14.02
CA TYR A 557 17.08 6.39 -12.84
C TYR A 557 16.60 7.27 -11.68
N PRO A 558 15.69 6.77 -10.82
CA PRO A 558 15.21 7.52 -9.68
C PRO A 558 16.31 7.83 -8.66
N THR A 559 16.10 8.86 -7.84
CA THR A 559 17.03 9.25 -6.75
C THR A 559 17.21 8.15 -5.72
N ASN A 560 16.15 7.36 -5.48
CA ASN A 560 16.07 6.27 -4.50
C ASN A 560 16.17 4.88 -5.16
N LEU A 561 17.01 4.74 -6.19
CA LEU A 561 17.31 3.44 -6.80
C LEU A 561 17.83 2.43 -5.75
N ASN A 562 17.28 1.21 -5.72
CA ASN A 562 17.79 0.19 -4.79
C ASN A 562 19.07 -0.44 -5.33
N MET A 563 20.21 -0.10 -4.72
CA MET A 563 21.55 -0.62 -5.07
C MET A 563 21.85 -2.00 -4.49
N GLU A 564 20.94 -2.62 -3.73
CA GLU A 564 21.02 -4.05 -3.37
C GLU A 564 20.78 -4.97 -4.58
N ILE A 565 20.15 -4.44 -5.63
CA ILE A 565 19.95 -5.13 -6.90
C ILE A 565 21.27 -5.08 -7.69
N LYS A 566 21.66 -6.24 -8.25
CA LYS A 566 22.80 -6.41 -9.17
C LYS A 566 22.51 -5.74 -10.53
N TRP A 567 22.51 -4.41 -10.58
CA TRP A 567 22.31 -3.61 -11.80
C TRP A 567 23.49 -3.66 -12.78
N ALA A 568 23.23 -3.36 -14.05
CA ALA A 568 24.24 -3.20 -15.08
C ALA A 568 25.32 -2.18 -14.70
N ASP A 569 26.54 -2.40 -15.18
CA ASP A 569 27.70 -1.60 -14.80
C ASP A 569 27.56 -0.18 -15.38
N GLY A 570 27.63 0.85 -14.52
CA GLY A 570 27.33 2.24 -14.86
C GLY A 570 25.93 2.73 -14.46
N VAL A 571 25.07 1.85 -13.94
CA VAL A 571 23.76 2.23 -13.37
C VAL A 571 23.95 2.86 -11.98
N GLU A 572 23.55 4.13 -11.84
CA GLU A 572 23.56 4.89 -10.58
C GLU A 572 22.27 5.71 -10.42
N SER A 573 21.92 6.12 -9.20
CA SER A 573 20.80 7.06 -8.97
C SER A 573 20.98 8.34 -9.78
N CYS A 574 19.91 8.80 -10.45
CA CYS A 574 19.92 9.96 -11.36
C CYS A 574 20.80 9.83 -12.62
N ALA A 575 21.47 8.70 -12.88
CA ALA A 575 22.18 8.47 -14.13
C ALA A 575 21.20 8.27 -15.30
N PRO A 576 21.60 8.58 -16.56
CA PRO A 576 20.79 8.26 -17.74
C PRO A 576 20.49 6.76 -17.85
N ILE A 577 19.34 6.43 -18.43
CA ILE A 577 19.01 5.05 -18.80
C ILE A 577 19.43 4.83 -20.27
N LEU A 578 20.21 3.79 -20.50
CA LEU A 578 20.86 3.45 -21.78
C LEU A 578 20.44 2.05 -22.23
N LYS A 579 20.48 1.75 -23.54
CA LYS A 579 20.11 0.43 -24.08
C LYS A 579 21.02 -0.69 -23.58
N GLU A 580 22.29 -0.39 -23.37
CA GLU A 580 23.27 -1.33 -22.80
C GLU A 580 22.86 -1.81 -21.41
N HIS A 581 22.12 -1.00 -20.64
CA HIS A 581 21.57 -1.43 -19.35
C HIS A 581 20.45 -2.45 -19.53
N ASP A 582 19.56 -2.24 -20.52
CA ASP A 582 18.52 -3.21 -20.86
C ASP A 582 19.14 -4.53 -21.32
N ASP A 583 20.12 -4.51 -22.23
CA ASP A 583 20.78 -5.72 -22.73
C ASP A 583 21.48 -6.52 -21.61
N ILE A 584 22.25 -5.85 -20.75
CA ILE A 584 22.93 -6.50 -19.61
C ILE A 584 21.93 -7.05 -18.58
N MET A 585 20.80 -6.37 -18.35
CA MET A 585 19.75 -6.88 -17.44
C MET A 585 18.95 -8.03 -18.06
N LEU A 586 18.80 -8.08 -19.39
CA LEU A 586 18.26 -9.23 -20.12
C LEU A 586 19.21 -10.44 -20.09
N GLU A 587 20.52 -10.24 -20.20
CA GLU A 587 21.49 -11.31 -19.98
C GLU A 587 21.40 -11.87 -18.56
N ARG A 588 21.26 -11.00 -17.55
CA ARG A 588 21.08 -11.38 -16.14
C ARG A 588 19.76 -12.11 -15.87
N LEU A 589 18.70 -11.83 -16.62
CA LEU A 589 17.45 -12.62 -16.60
C LEU A 589 17.65 -14.07 -17.11
N ASN A 590 18.75 -14.33 -17.83
CA ASN A 590 19.15 -15.65 -18.35
C ASN A 590 20.51 -16.12 -17.78
N GLU A 591 20.95 -15.60 -16.62
CA GLU A 591 22.20 -16.05 -15.96
C GLU A 591 22.06 -17.51 -15.48
N ARG A 592 22.40 -18.47 -16.34
CA ARG A 592 22.48 -19.89 -15.98
C ARG A 592 23.84 -20.18 -15.32
N PRO A 593 23.89 -20.85 -14.15
CA PRO A 593 25.16 -21.17 -13.51
C PRO A 593 26.00 -22.09 -14.39
N GLN A 594 27.24 -21.66 -14.71
CA GLN A 594 28.20 -22.46 -15.48
C GLN A 594 28.50 -23.78 -14.75
N PRO A 595 28.35 -24.95 -15.41
CA PRO A 595 28.72 -26.22 -14.80
C PRO A 595 30.23 -26.26 -14.56
N LEU A 596 30.63 -26.52 -13.32
CA LEU A 596 32.04 -26.60 -12.90
C LEU A 596 32.81 -27.64 -13.73
N ARG A 597 33.60 -27.16 -14.69
CA ARG A 597 34.56 -28.00 -15.43
C ARG A 597 35.70 -28.41 -14.50
N ILE A 598 35.55 -29.54 -13.83
CA ILE A 598 36.63 -30.18 -13.06
C ILE A 598 37.64 -30.81 -14.03
N SER A 599 38.47 -29.98 -14.65
CA SER A 599 39.60 -30.41 -15.47
C SER A 599 40.90 -30.41 -14.65
N GLN A 600 41.01 -31.32 -13.69
CA GLN A 600 42.27 -31.60 -12.99
C GLN A 600 42.87 -32.92 -13.47
N THR A 601 43.75 -32.83 -14.46
CA THR A 601 44.68 -33.90 -14.81
C THR A 601 45.73 -34.04 -13.72
N PHE A 602 45.55 -34.99 -12.79
CA PHE A 602 46.52 -35.28 -11.73
C PHE A 602 47.82 -35.85 -12.32
N ASN A 603 48.84 -34.99 -12.45
CA ASN A 603 50.13 -35.35 -13.00
C ASN A 603 51.09 -35.71 -11.84
N VAL A 604 51.11 -36.99 -11.46
CA VAL A 604 51.88 -37.47 -10.30
C VAL A 604 53.37 -37.54 -10.63
N LYS A 605 54.15 -36.63 -10.05
CA LYS A 605 55.60 -36.78 -9.86
C LYS A 605 55.94 -36.67 -8.38
N GLY A 606 56.38 -37.78 -7.79
CA GLY A 606 56.78 -37.84 -6.40
C GLY A 606 58.25 -37.46 -6.19
N THR A 607 58.55 -36.89 -5.04
CA THR A 607 59.88 -36.80 -4.43
C THR A 607 59.73 -37.24 -2.97
N GLY A 608 60.40 -38.33 -2.58
CA GLY A 608 60.15 -39.00 -1.30
C GLY A 608 61.24 -38.79 -0.25
N THR A 609 60.90 -39.22 0.97
CA THR A 609 61.78 -39.55 2.11
C THR A 609 62.63 -38.44 2.77
N PRO A 610 63.00 -38.60 4.06
CA PRO A 610 62.37 -39.40 5.13
C PRO A 610 62.10 -38.60 6.43
N LEU A 611 61.23 -39.15 7.28
CA LEU A 611 61.13 -38.74 8.69
C LEU A 611 62.29 -39.34 9.50
N ALA A 612 62.89 -38.51 10.37
CA ALA A 612 63.68 -38.96 11.51
C ALA A 612 62.92 -38.58 12.80
N SER A 613 63.03 -39.41 13.83
CA SER A 613 62.29 -39.26 15.10
C SER A 613 63.15 -38.66 16.21
N VAL A 614 62.51 -38.11 17.24
CA VAL A 614 62.80 -38.35 18.68
C VAL A 614 61.77 -37.62 19.56
N LYS A 615 61.15 -38.39 20.46
CA LYS A 615 60.69 -38.17 21.86
C LYS A 615 60.39 -36.74 22.40
N GLU A 616 59.54 -36.59 23.43
CA GLU A 616 58.83 -37.59 24.28
C GLU A 616 57.31 -37.58 24.06
#